data_AF-A0A7X6VF95-F1
#
_entry.id   AF-A0A7X6VF95-F1
#
_cell.length_a   1.000
_cell.length_b   1.000
_cell.length_c   1.000
_cell.angle_alpha   90.00
_cell.angle_beta   90.00
_cell.angle_gamma   90.00
#
_symmetry.space_group_name_H-M   'P 1'
#
loop_
_entity.id
_entity.type
_entity.pdbx_description
1 polymer ?
#
loop_
_entity_poly.entity_id
_entity_poly.type
_entity_poly.pdbx_seq_one_letter_code
_entity_poly.pdbx_strand_id
1 'polypeptide(L)' 'MINVVGIRFKNANKIYFFDPEENKYEKGEHVVVETVRGVEMGEVAFSNRRVPKESVVAPLVPIMRRAVKKDFEKL' A
#
# COMPACT_ATOMS: atom_id res chain seq x y z
N MET A 1 3.16 -18.11 -5.32
CA MET A 1 3.43 -16.68 -5.56
C MET A 1 2.22 -15.87 -5.15
N ILE A 2 2.42 -14.68 -4.60
CA ILE A 2 1.36 -13.76 -4.18
C ILE A 2 1.57 -12.39 -4.84
N ASN A 3 0.48 -11.72 -5.23
CA ASN A 3 0.52 -10.39 -5.81
C ASN A 3 0.58 -9.36 -4.66
N VAL A 4 1.55 -8.46 -4.70
CA VAL A 4 1.71 -7.44 -3.67
C VAL A 4 2.01 -6.08 -4.27
N VAL A 5 1.64 -5.03 -3.56
CA VAL A 5 2.07 -3.66 -3.80
C VAL A 5 2.86 -3.16 -2.59
N GLY A 6 3.95 -2.45 -2.85
CA GLY A 6 4.78 -1.86 -1.80
C GLY A 6 4.34 -0.45 -1.50
N ILE A 7 3.95 -0.18 -0.25
CA ILE A 7 3.53 1.15 0.20
C ILE A 7 4.51 1.66 1.25
N ARG A 8 4.89 2.93 1.12
CA ARG A 8 5.72 3.66 2.08
C ARG A 8 4.92 4.83 2.64
N PHE A 9 5.01 5.02 3.95
CA PHE A 9 4.37 6.14 4.65
C PHE A 9 5.40 7.25 4.92
N LYS A 10 4.98 8.52 4.93
CA LYS A 10 5.87 9.68 5.16
C LYS A 10 6.74 9.54 6.43
N ASN A 11 6.19 8.92 7.48
CA ASN A 11 6.86 8.76 8.77
C ASN A 11 7.54 7.37 8.95
N ALA A 12 7.56 6.52 7.92
CA ALA A 12 8.09 5.17 8.01
C ALA A 12 9.28 4.95 7.06
N ASN A 13 10.42 4.53 7.62
CA ASN A 13 11.59 4.09 6.85
C ASN A 13 11.46 2.68 6.25
N LYS A 14 10.28 2.05 6.36
CA LYS A 14 10.03 0.70 5.87
C LYS A 14 8.93 0.72 4.82
N ILE A 15 9.09 -0.12 3.80
CA ILE A 15 8.05 -0.42 2.81
C ILE A 15 7.26 -1.63 3.33
N TYR A 16 5.95 -1.48 3.37
CA TYR A 16 5.03 -2.55 3.77
C TYR A 16 4.34 -3.11 2.53
N PHE A 17 4.05 -4.40 2.56
CA PHE A 17 3.33 -5.07 1.48
C PHE A 17 1.83 -5.05 1.77
N PHE A 18 1.06 -4.71 0.74
CA PHE A 18 -0.40 -4.69 0.78
C PHE A 18 -0.95 -5.56 -0.34
N ASP A 19 -2.17 -6.07 -0.13
CA ASP A 19 -2.92 -6.79 -1.14
C ASP A 19 -3.55 -5.80 -2.12
N PRO A 20 -3.17 -5.81 -3.41
CA PRO A 20 -3.80 -4.96 -4.40
C PRO A 20 -5.15 -5.48 -4.90
N GLU A 21 -5.57 -6.68 -4.47
CA GLU A 21 -6.73 -7.39 -5.02
C GLU A 21 -6.63 -7.48 -6.56
N GLU A 22 -7.62 -6.94 -7.27
CA GLU A 22 -7.65 -6.87 -8.74
C GLU A 22 -7.14 -5.51 -9.28
N ASN A 23 -6.77 -4.58 -8.41
CA ASN A 23 -6.35 -3.24 -8.79
C ASN A 23 -4.88 -3.20 -9.25
N LYS A 24 -4.61 -2.36 -10.24
CA LYS A 24 -3.25 -2.02 -10.67
C LYS A 24 -2.83 -0.68 -10.10
N TYR A 25 -1.67 -0.65 -9.48
CA TYR A 25 -1.05 0.53 -8.89
C TYR A 25 0.30 0.79 -9.53
N GLU A 26 0.58 2.06 -9.75
CA GLU A 26 1.81 2.57 -10.33
C GLU A 26 2.67 3.25 -9.28
N LYS A 27 3.99 3.19 -9.47
CA LYS A 27 4.94 3.83 -8.57
C LYS A 27 4.68 5.34 -8.50
N GLY A 28 4.62 5.89 -7.29
CA GLY A 28 4.34 7.29 -7.03
C GLY A 28 2.85 7.63 -6.89
N GLU A 29 1.94 6.69 -7.16
CA GLU A 29 0.54 6.86 -6.79
C GLU A 29 0.39 6.96 -5.27
N HIS A 30 -0.58 7.75 -4.82
CA HIS A 30 -0.95 7.85 -3.42
C HIS A 30 -2.20 7.02 -3.17
N VAL A 31 -2.18 6.28 -2.08
CA VAL A 31 -3.22 5.32 -1.72
C VAL A 31 -3.58 5.47 -0.26
N VAL A 32 -4.82 5.12 0.05
CA VAL A 32 -5.36 5.09 1.40
C VAL A 32 -5.47 3.63 1.82
N VAL A 33 -4.97 3.33 3.01
CA VAL A 33 -4.97 1.97 3.58
C VAL A 33 -5.42 2.02 5.04
N GLU A 34 -5.94 0.90 5.53
CA GLU A 34 -6.25 0.74 6.94
C GLU A 34 -5.07 0.06 7.64
N THR A 35 -4.53 0.71 8.67
CA THR A 35 -3.52 0.15 9.55
C THR A 35 -4.12 -0.07 10.93
N VAL A 36 -3.39 -0.76 11.82
CA VAL A 36 -3.81 -0.94 13.22
C VAL A 36 -3.97 0.37 13.99
N ARG A 37 -3.46 1.50 13.46
CA ARG A 37 -3.59 2.84 14.04
C ARG A 37 -4.74 3.66 13.41
N GLY A 38 -5.44 3.08 12.44
CA GLY A 38 -6.52 3.73 11.70
C GLY A 38 -6.19 3.90 10.21
N VAL A 39 -6.91 4.80 9.56
CA VAL A 39 -6.76 5.08 8.13
C VAL A 39 -5.54 5.96 7.91
N GLU A 40 -4.61 5.51 7.08
CA GLU A 40 -3.39 6.24 6.72
C GLU A 40 -3.24 6.38 5.21
N MET A 41 -2.59 7.46 4.79
CA MET A 41 -2.21 7.67 3.40
C MET A 41 -0.75 7.30 3.20
N GLY A 42 -0.48 6.48 2.19
CA GLY A 42 0.85 6.07 1.77
C GLY A 42 1.10 6.34 0.29
N GLU A 43 2.37 6.22 -0.09
CA GLU A 43 2.85 6.32 -1.47
C GLU A 43 3.25 4.92 -1.96
N VAL A 44 2.86 4.58 -3.18
CA VAL A 44 3.27 3.34 -3.85
C VAL A 44 4.76 3.41 -4.19
N ALA A 45 5.58 2.69 -3.43
CA ALA A 45 7.02 2.61 -3.60
C ALA A 45 7.42 1.73 -4.79
N PHE A 46 6.64 0.66 -5.06
CA PHE A 46 6.75 -0.16 -6.26
C PHE A 46 5.38 -0.71 -6.65
N SER A 47 5.14 -0.81 -7.97
CA SER A 47 3.90 -1.32 -8.57
C SER A 47 3.67 -2.80 -8.29
N ASN A 48 2.49 -3.32 -8.63
CA ASN A 48 2.14 -4.73 -8.42
C ASN A 48 3.24 -5.67 -8.91
N ARG A 49 3.68 -6.58 -8.05
CA ARG A 49 4.62 -7.65 -8.43
C ARG A 49 4.28 -8.94 -7.72
N ARG A 50 4.64 -10.05 -8.37
CA ARG A 50 4.51 -11.39 -7.79
C ARG A 50 5.76 -11.73 -6.99
N VAL A 51 5.57 -12.11 -5.74
CA VAL A 51 6.66 -12.55 -4.84
C VAL A 51 6.37 -13.95 -4.28
N PRO A 52 7.39 -14.70 -3.82
CA PRO A 52 7.17 -15.94 -3.06
C PRO A 52 6.35 -15.67 -1.80
N LYS A 53 5.49 -16.61 -1.41
CA LYS A 53 4.63 -16.45 -0.23
C LYS A 53 5.47 -16.35 1.04
N GLU A 54 6.60 -17.06 1.10
CA GLU A 54 7.53 -17.02 2.24
C GLU A 54 8.25 -15.67 2.39
N SER A 55 8.29 -14.85 1.34
CA SER A 55 8.92 -13.52 1.38
C SER A 55 7.99 -12.43 1.93
N VAL A 56 6.75 -12.77 2.31
CA VAL A 56 5.73 -11.84 2.76
C VAL A 56 5.30 -12.19 4.18
N VAL A 57 5.30 -11.19 5.07
CA VAL A 57 4.73 -11.33 6.42
C VAL A 57 3.21 -11.22 6.32
N ALA A 58 2.50 -12.28 6.70
CA ALA A 58 1.03 -12.34 6.71
C ALA A 58 0.45 -11.82 8.06
N PRO A 59 -0.79 -11.32 8.08
CA PRO A 59 -1.70 -11.14 6.94
C PRO A 59 -1.43 -9.85 6.15
N LEU A 60 -1.55 -9.94 4.83
CA LEU A 60 -1.60 -8.75 3.97
C LEU A 60 -2.94 -8.06 4.17
N VAL A 61 -2.90 -6.74 4.32
CA VAL A 61 -4.10 -5.90 4.39
C VAL A 61 -4.38 -5.35 2.99
N PRO A 62 -5.64 -5.28 2.53
CA PRO A 62 -5.97 -4.72 1.22
C PRO A 62 -5.79 -3.20 1.17
N ILE A 63 -5.58 -2.68 -0.03
CA ILE A 63 -5.58 -1.24 -0.28
C ILE A 63 -7.03 -0.75 -0.38
N MET A 64 -7.43 0.20 0.46
CA MET A 64 -8.82 0.66 0.48
C MET A 64 -9.21 1.39 -0.82
N ARG A 65 -8.37 2.33 -1.27
CA ARG A 65 -8.59 3.11 -2.49
C ARG A 65 -7.38 3.97 -2.87
N ARG A 66 -7.41 4.53 -4.07
CA ARG A 66 -6.53 5.65 -4.46
C ARG A 66 -6.86 6.90 -3.62
N ALA A 67 -5.83 7.66 -3.28
CA ALA A 67 -5.99 8.95 -2.62
C ALA A 67 -6.64 9.95 -3.60
N VAL A 68 -7.56 10.74 -3.07
CA VAL A 68 -8.20 11.86 -3.77
C VAL A 68 -7.70 13.17 -3.21
N LYS A 69 -7.98 14.30 -3.88
CA LYS A 69 -7.52 15.63 -3.46
C LYS A 69 -7.78 15.92 -1.97
N LYS A 70 -8.94 15.52 -1.45
CA LYS A 70 -9.31 15.69 -0.03
C LYS A 70 -8.40 14.98 0.96
N ASP A 71 -7.73 13.89 0.56
CA ASP A 71 -6.81 13.15 1.44
C ASP A 71 -5.49 13.92 1.61
N PHE A 72 -5.12 14.76 0.64
CA PHE A 72 -3.92 15.60 0.72
C PHE A 72 -4.13 16.85 1.58
N GLU A 73 -5.38 17.30 1.74
CA GLU A 73 -5.72 18.46 2.58
C GLU A 73 -5.67 18.15 4.09
N LYS A 74 -5.56 16.86 4.46
CA LYS A 74 -5.54 16.39 5.86
C LYS A 74 -4.13 16.02 6.37
N LEU A 75 -3.08 16.39 5.64
CA LEU A 75 -1.67 16.12 5.99
C LEU A 75 -0.97 17.34 6.55
#